data_AF-A0A7J0F0U2-F1
#
_entry.id   AF-A0A7J0F0U2-F1
#
_cell.length_a   1.000
_cell.length_b   1.000
_cell.length_c   1.000
_cell.angle_alpha   90.00
_cell.angle_beta   90.00
_cell.angle_gamma   90.00
#
_symmetry.space_group_name_H-M   'P 1'
#
loop_
_entity.id
_entity.type
_entity.pdbx_description
1 polymer ?
#
loop_
_entity_poly.entity_id
_entity_poly.type
_entity_poly.pdbx_seq_one_letter_code
_entity_poly.pdbx_strand_id
1 'polypeptide(L)'
;MKRLRNPRLRRFLPPLKNAAKKHPLEDEDVVRILSIRSKLHLKSVFKYYKEVSGEDMEEDVKACPSLKHTVECLSTPHTYFSKVLEKAINLEADDKVKEGLTRIIVTRADVDMKAITKVYNKKNAATLTDTIGRMANGNFKDFLLTLLARGG
;
A
#
# COMPACT_ATOMS: atom_id res chain seq x y z
N MET A 1 -15.64 6.39 -28.65
CA MET A 1 -14.74 5.21 -28.67
C MET A 1 -14.17 4.95 -27.27
N LYS A 2 -14.56 3.88 -26.57
CA LYS A 2 -13.75 3.25 -25.49
C LYS A 2 -13.99 1.73 -25.49
N ARG A 3 -13.50 1.06 -26.54
CA ARG A 3 -13.32 -0.40 -26.56
C ARG A 3 -11.89 -0.69 -26.09
N LEU A 4 -11.74 -0.98 -24.81
CA LEU A 4 -10.72 -1.90 -24.30
C LEU A 4 -11.36 -2.79 -23.22
N ARG A 5 -12.49 -3.43 -23.55
CA ARG A 5 -12.99 -4.56 -22.76
C ARG A 5 -11.98 -5.68 -22.95
N ASN A 6 -11.01 -5.83 -22.04
CA ASN A 6 -10.07 -6.95 -22.08
C ASN A 6 -10.83 -8.22 -21.67
N PRO A 7 -11.24 -9.08 -22.62
CA PRO A 7 -12.12 -10.20 -22.32
C PRO A 7 -11.45 -11.20 -21.37
N ARG A 8 -10.10 -11.23 -21.33
CA ARG A 8 -9.34 -12.12 -20.44
C ARG A 8 -9.47 -11.73 -18.97
N LEU A 9 -9.69 -10.45 -18.67
CA LEU A 9 -9.84 -9.94 -17.30
C LEU A 9 -11.25 -10.09 -16.74
N ARG A 10 -12.27 -10.23 -17.61
CA ARG A 10 -13.68 -10.38 -17.22
C ARG A 10 -13.91 -11.50 -16.22
N ARG A 11 -13.17 -12.61 -16.33
CA ARG A 11 -13.28 -13.78 -15.44
C ARG A 11 -12.97 -13.48 -13.97
N PHE A 12 -12.20 -12.42 -13.68
CA PHE A 12 -11.78 -12.07 -12.32
C PHE A 12 -12.76 -11.13 -11.62
N LEU A 13 -13.70 -10.51 -12.34
CA LEU A 13 -14.63 -9.56 -11.73
C LEU A 13 -15.63 -10.20 -10.76
N PRO A 14 -16.27 -11.35 -11.07
CA PRO A 14 -17.28 -11.90 -10.16
C PRO A 14 -16.71 -12.24 -8.77
N PRO A 15 -15.56 -12.94 -8.64
CA PRO A 15 -14.96 -13.16 -7.32
C PRO A 15 -14.62 -11.87 -6.58
N LEU A 16 -14.02 -10.89 -7.26
CA LEU A 16 -13.64 -9.62 -6.61
C LEU A 16 -14.86 -8.78 -6.19
N LYS A 17 -15.97 -8.85 -6.92
CA LYS A 17 -17.23 -8.22 -6.51
C LYS A 17 -17.88 -8.92 -5.31
N ASN A 18 -17.68 -10.23 -5.18
CA ASN A 18 -18.15 -10.98 -4.02
C ASN A 18 -17.33 -10.66 -2.77
N ALA A 19 -16.02 -10.39 -2.94
CA ALA A 19 -15.14 -9.90 -1.88
C ALA A 19 -15.67 -8.63 -1.20
N ALA A 20 -16.46 -7.80 -1.90
CA ALA A 20 -17.07 -6.59 -1.35
C ALA A 20 -18.36 -6.86 -0.56
N LYS A 21 -18.96 -8.06 -0.69
CA LYS A 21 -20.33 -8.37 -0.22
C LYS A 21 -20.41 -9.43 0.89
N LYS A 22 -19.39 -10.27 1.07
CA LYS A 22 -19.34 -11.40 2.04
C LYS A 22 -18.02 -11.40 2.82
N HIS A 23 -17.82 -12.35 3.74
CA HIS A 23 -16.54 -12.66 4.39
C HIS A 23 -15.45 -12.92 3.31
N PRO A 24 -14.64 -11.92 2.95
CA PRO A 24 -13.89 -11.93 1.68
C PRO A 24 -12.74 -12.94 1.69
N LEU A 25 -12.26 -13.26 2.89
CA LEU A 25 -11.14 -14.16 3.14
C LEU A 25 -11.57 -15.63 3.10
N GLU A 26 -12.88 -15.91 3.14
CA GLU A 26 -13.45 -17.25 3.00
C GLU A 26 -13.74 -17.60 1.52
N ASP A 27 -13.66 -16.62 0.62
CA ASP A 27 -13.79 -16.83 -0.82
C ASP A 27 -12.43 -17.28 -1.39
N GLU A 28 -12.29 -18.58 -1.65
CA GLU A 28 -11.08 -19.19 -2.18
C GLU A 28 -10.62 -18.55 -3.49
N ASP A 29 -11.53 -18.07 -4.33
CA ASP A 29 -11.17 -17.43 -5.59
C ASP A 29 -10.53 -16.06 -5.36
N VAL A 30 -11.02 -15.29 -4.38
CA VAL A 30 -10.41 -14.01 -4.00
C VAL A 30 -9.00 -14.24 -3.48
N VAL A 31 -8.83 -15.16 -2.54
CA VAL A 31 -7.52 -15.50 -1.95
C VAL A 31 -6.57 -15.99 -3.03
N ARG A 32 -7.02 -16.89 -3.91
CA ARG A 32 -6.23 -17.42 -5.03
C ARG A 32 -5.82 -16.28 -5.97
N ILE A 33 -6.74 -15.44 -6.43
CA ILE A 33 -6.42 -14.35 -7.35
C ILE A 33 -5.32 -13.45 -6.75
N LEU A 34 -5.45 -13.05 -5.50
CA LEU A 34 -4.51 -12.12 -4.86
C LEU A 34 -3.17 -12.76 -4.51
N SER A 35 -3.12 -14.07 -4.26
CA SER A 35 -1.89 -14.78 -3.83
C SER A 35 -1.03 -15.29 -4.99
N ILE A 36 -1.64 -15.75 -6.10
CA ILE A 36 -0.89 -16.45 -7.17
C ILE A 36 -0.66 -15.61 -8.44
N ARG A 37 -1.27 -14.43 -8.56
CA ARG A 37 -1.14 -13.58 -9.76
C ARG A 37 0.00 -12.58 -9.61
N SER A 38 0.67 -12.28 -10.72
CA SER A 38 1.74 -11.27 -10.73
C SER A 38 1.19 -9.87 -10.41
N LYS A 39 2.03 -9.02 -9.80
CA LYS A 39 1.66 -7.64 -9.44
C LYS A 39 1.16 -6.82 -10.64
N LEU A 40 1.79 -6.98 -11.81
CA LEU A 40 1.38 -6.30 -13.05
C LEU A 40 -0.01 -6.75 -13.53
N HIS A 41 -0.30 -8.05 -13.41
CA HIS A 41 -1.62 -8.57 -13.72
C HIS A 41 -2.67 -8.03 -12.75
N LEU A 42 -2.40 -8.07 -11.44
CA LEU A 42 -3.31 -7.56 -10.42
C LEU A 42 -3.62 -6.08 -10.59
N LYS A 43 -2.62 -5.23 -10.86
CA LYS A 43 -2.85 -3.82 -11.21
C LYS A 43 -3.79 -3.65 -12.40
N SER A 44 -3.64 -4.48 -13.43
CA SER A 44 -4.53 -4.46 -14.61
C SER A 44 -5.94 -4.90 -14.25
N VAL A 45 -6.08 -5.92 -13.40
CA VAL A 45 -7.37 -6.42 -12.90
C VAL A 45 -8.08 -5.35 -12.06
N PHE A 46 -7.39 -4.68 -11.14
CA PHE A 46 -7.99 -3.62 -10.30
C PHE A 46 -8.39 -2.39 -11.11
N LYS A 47 -7.58 -2.01 -12.11
CA LYS A 47 -7.96 -0.94 -13.04
C LYS A 47 -9.23 -1.31 -13.82
N TYR A 48 -9.28 -2.54 -14.34
CA TYR A 48 -10.45 -3.04 -15.06
C TYR A 48 -11.67 -3.19 -14.14
N TYR A 49 -11.46 -3.53 -12.87
CA TYR A 49 -12.51 -3.53 -11.85
C TYR A 49 -13.15 -2.15 -11.74
N LYS A 50 -12.36 -1.10 -11.48
CA LYS A 50 -12.83 0.28 -11.40
C LYS A 50 -13.60 0.73 -12.65
N GLU A 51 -13.10 0.38 -13.83
CA GLU A 51 -13.77 0.72 -15.10
C GLU A 51 -15.16 0.08 -15.25
N VAL A 52 -15.42 -1.06 -14.60
CA VAL A 52 -16.68 -1.82 -14.72
C VAL A 52 -17.60 -1.66 -13.50
N SER A 53 -17.05 -1.52 -12.30
CA SER A 53 -17.83 -1.28 -11.07
C SER A 53 -18.17 0.19 -10.85
N GLY A 54 -17.32 1.10 -11.34
CA GLY A 54 -17.38 2.53 -10.99
C GLY A 54 -16.66 2.89 -9.69
N GLU A 55 -16.27 1.88 -8.89
CA GLU A 55 -15.67 2.05 -7.57
C GLU A 55 -14.27 1.43 -7.49
N ASP A 56 -13.39 2.04 -6.70
CA ASP A 56 -12.07 1.48 -6.42
C ASP A 56 -12.19 0.25 -5.53
N MET A 57 -11.46 -0.82 -5.87
CA MET A 57 -11.50 -2.05 -5.06
C MET A 57 -11.08 -1.80 -3.61
N GLU A 58 -10.16 -0.87 -3.36
CA GLU A 58 -9.74 -0.44 -2.02
C GLU A 58 -10.89 0.11 -1.16
N GLU A 59 -11.86 0.77 -1.80
CA GLU A 59 -13.06 1.31 -1.15
C GLU A 59 -14.12 0.23 -0.94
N ASP A 60 -14.30 -0.65 -1.92
CA ASP A 60 -15.23 -1.78 -1.82
C ASP A 60 -14.87 -2.77 -0.71
N VAL A 61 -13.58 -2.96 -0.44
CA VAL A 61 -13.10 -3.88 0.62
C VAL A 61 -12.79 -3.14 1.94
N LYS A 62 -13.20 -1.89 2.10
CA LYS A 62 -12.82 -1.05 3.26
C LYS A 62 -13.22 -1.63 4.61
N ALA A 63 -14.30 -2.42 4.66
CA ALA A 63 -14.78 -3.09 5.86
C ALA A 63 -13.87 -4.26 6.31
N CYS A 64 -12.94 -4.71 5.46
CA CYS A 64 -11.98 -5.76 5.76
C CYS A 64 -10.54 -5.18 5.72
N PRO A 65 -9.98 -4.75 6.86
CA PRO A 65 -8.70 -4.05 6.90
C PRO A 65 -7.53 -4.83 6.28
N SER A 66 -7.45 -6.14 6.53
CA SER A 66 -6.40 -7.01 5.98
C SER A 66 -6.47 -7.07 4.45
N LEU A 67 -7.67 -7.18 3.89
CA LEU A 67 -7.86 -7.18 2.44
C LEU A 67 -7.58 -5.81 1.84
N LYS A 68 -8.04 -4.72 2.48
CA LYS A 68 -7.73 -3.35 2.06
C LYS A 68 -6.22 -3.13 1.98
N HIS A 69 -5.49 -3.48 3.03
CA HIS A 69 -4.03 -3.35 3.07
C HIS A 69 -3.34 -4.21 2.00
N THR A 70 -3.86 -5.41 1.74
CA THR A 70 -3.37 -6.28 0.67
C THR A 70 -3.55 -5.65 -0.70
N VAL A 71 -4.74 -5.13 -1.00
CA VAL A 71 -5.04 -4.45 -2.26
C VAL A 71 -4.15 -3.21 -2.43
N GLU A 72 -4.09 -2.33 -1.42
CA GLU A 72 -3.24 -1.13 -1.44
C GLU A 72 -1.76 -1.46 -1.68
N CYS A 73 -1.23 -2.50 -1.01
CA CYS A 73 0.15 -2.94 -1.19
C CYS A 73 0.43 -3.44 -2.62
N LEU A 74 -0.55 -4.06 -3.27
CA LEU A 74 -0.43 -4.60 -4.63
C LEU A 74 -0.66 -3.53 -5.72
N SER A 75 -1.58 -2.59 -5.49
CA SER A 75 -1.99 -1.53 -6.43
C SER A 75 -1.10 -0.29 -6.30
N THR A 76 -0.98 0.25 -5.09
CA THR A 76 -0.44 1.57 -4.75
C THR A 76 0.52 1.46 -3.54
N PRO A 77 1.62 0.69 -3.65
CA PRO A 77 2.50 0.36 -2.52
C PRO A 77 3.03 1.59 -1.78
N HIS A 78 3.34 2.68 -2.49
CA HIS A 78 3.77 3.94 -1.86
C HIS A 78 2.70 4.57 -0.95
N THR A 79 1.43 4.44 -1.32
CA THR A 79 0.30 4.89 -0.51
C THR A 79 0.17 4.04 0.74
N TYR A 80 0.30 2.71 0.60
CA TYR A 80 0.31 1.78 1.72
C TYR A 80 1.45 2.09 2.70
N PHE A 81 2.70 2.13 2.22
CA PHE A 81 3.86 2.39 3.07
C PHE A 81 3.81 3.77 3.74
N SER A 82 3.30 4.80 3.04
CA SER A 82 3.08 6.12 3.65
C SER A 82 2.13 6.05 4.84
N LYS A 83 1.05 5.26 4.78
CA LYS A 83 0.11 5.08 5.91
C LYS A 83 0.74 4.30 7.06
N VAL A 84 1.58 3.30 6.74
CA VAL A 84 2.29 2.54 7.78
C VAL A 84 3.31 3.43 8.49
N LEU A 85 4.04 4.29 7.75
CA LEU A 85 4.95 5.27 8.33
C LEU A 85 4.22 6.24 9.27
N GLU A 86 3.08 6.78 8.84
CA GLU A 86 2.24 7.66 9.66
C GLU A 86 1.83 7.00 10.98
N LYS A 87 1.42 5.73 10.93
CA LYS A 87 1.10 4.95 12.14
C LYS A 87 2.33 4.68 13.01
N ALA A 88 3.46 4.31 12.41
CA ALA A 88 4.70 3.99 13.12
C ALA A 88 5.34 5.20 13.82
N ILE A 89 5.11 6.40 13.29
CA ILE A 89 5.61 7.67 13.82
C ILE A 89 4.75 8.19 14.98
N ASN A 90 3.50 7.74 15.09
CA ASN A 90 2.61 8.20 16.15
C ASN A 90 3.22 7.88 17.53
N LEU A 91 3.22 8.88 18.43
CA LEU A 91 3.76 8.75 19.79
C LEU A 91 3.09 7.62 20.58
N GLU A 92 1.79 7.42 20.35
CA GLU A 92 0.97 6.38 20.99
C GLU A 92 1.13 4.99 20.36
N ALA A 93 1.93 4.85 19.31
CA ALA A 93 2.17 3.55 18.70
C ALA A 93 2.90 2.61 19.65
N ASP A 94 2.46 1.34 19.68
CA ASP A 94 3.17 0.28 20.36
C ASP A 94 4.53 -0.03 19.69
N ASP A 95 5.40 -0.75 20.40
CA ASP A 95 6.76 -1.04 19.93
C ASP A 95 6.76 -1.82 18.60
N LYS A 96 5.79 -2.72 18.38
CA LYS A 96 5.67 -3.50 17.13
C LYS A 96 5.28 -2.61 15.95
N VAL A 97 4.43 -1.61 16.17
CA VAL A 97 4.05 -0.64 15.14
C VAL A 97 5.22 0.30 14.84
N LYS A 98 5.99 0.71 15.86
CA LYS A 98 7.20 1.53 15.71
C LYS A 98 8.30 0.83 14.91
N GLU A 99 8.47 -0.49 15.06
CA GLU A 99 9.39 -1.29 14.23
C GLU A 99 9.12 -1.15 12.71
N GLY A 100 7.86 -0.86 12.34
CA GLY A 100 7.46 -0.60 10.95
C GLY A 100 8.22 0.54 10.28
N LEU A 101 8.60 1.58 11.04
CA LEU A 101 9.40 2.71 10.54
C LEU A 101 10.74 2.23 10.00
N THR A 102 11.52 1.56 10.85
CA THR A 102 12.86 1.05 10.51
C THR A 102 12.77 0.05 9.36
N ARG A 103 11.82 -0.87 9.42
CA ARG A 103 11.63 -1.88 8.39
C ARG A 103 11.36 -1.26 7.02
N ILE A 104 10.49 -0.25 6.94
CA ILE A 104 10.19 0.43 5.68
C ILE A 104 11.41 1.20 5.19
N ILE A 105 12.04 2.00 6.04
CA ILE A 105 13.20 2.83 5.64
C ILE A 105 14.32 1.95 5.09
N VAL A 106 14.66 0.88 5.80
CA VAL A 106 15.75 -0.03 5.40
C VAL A 106 15.39 -0.84 4.15
N THR A 107 14.22 -1.48 4.10
CA THR A 107 13.89 -2.41 2.99
C THR A 107 13.46 -1.72 1.71
N ARG A 108 13.09 -0.43 1.77
CA ARG A 108 12.60 0.34 0.62
C ARG A 108 13.58 1.39 0.12
N ALA A 109 14.71 1.61 0.82
CA ALA A 109 15.70 2.63 0.51
C ALA A 109 16.06 2.67 -0.99
N ASP A 110 16.53 1.56 -1.55
CA ASP A 110 16.95 1.48 -2.95
C ASP A 110 15.84 1.01 -3.93
N VAL A 111 14.57 0.95 -3.49
CA VAL A 111 13.47 0.42 -4.32
C VAL A 111 12.52 1.51 -4.78
N ASP A 112 11.89 2.21 -3.84
CA ASP A 112 10.86 3.23 -4.15
C ASP A 112 10.72 4.29 -3.05
N MET A 113 11.77 4.51 -2.24
CA MET A 113 11.72 5.45 -1.12
C MET A 113 11.29 6.86 -1.54
N LYS A 114 11.82 7.40 -2.65
CA LYS A 114 11.37 8.69 -3.22
C LYS A 114 9.85 8.79 -3.36
N ALA A 115 9.23 7.76 -3.91
CA ALA A 115 7.80 7.76 -4.16
C ALA A 115 7.03 7.71 -2.83
N ILE A 116 7.50 6.92 -1.87
CA ILE A 116 6.95 6.85 -0.51
C ILE A 116 7.06 8.23 0.18
N THR A 117 8.26 8.82 0.21
CA THR A 117 8.51 10.13 0.82
C THR A 117 7.68 11.23 0.17
N LYS A 118 7.56 11.24 -1.15
CA LYS A 118 6.71 12.22 -1.87
C LYS A 118 5.24 12.10 -1.47
N VAL A 119 4.73 10.87 -1.33
CA VAL A 119 3.34 10.63 -0.94
C VAL A 119 3.12 10.99 0.54
N TYR A 120 4.07 10.66 1.41
CA TYR A 120 4.04 11.04 2.81
C TYR A 120 4.01 12.57 2.97
N ASN A 121 4.97 13.28 2.36
CA ASN A 121 5.08 14.73 2.47
C ASN A 121 3.89 15.47 1.86
N LYS A 122 3.22 14.89 0.85
CA LYS A 122 1.99 15.48 0.29
C LYS A 122 0.80 15.41 1.27
N LYS A 123 0.78 14.41 2.15
CA LYS A 123 -0.34 14.16 3.07
C LYS A 123 -0.12 14.75 4.47
N ASN A 124 1.13 14.99 4.84
CA ASN A 124 1.52 15.41 6.18
C ASN A 124 2.06 16.84 6.17
N ALA A 125 1.82 17.58 7.25
CA ALA A 125 2.33 18.94 7.39
C ALA A 125 3.86 19.00 7.56
N ALA A 126 4.45 18.00 8.23
CA ALA A 126 5.89 17.87 8.40
C ALA A 126 6.46 16.85 7.41
N THR A 127 7.67 17.10 6.92
CA THR A 127 8.34 16.13 6.04
C THR A 127 8.74 14.88 6.83
N LEU A 128 8.88 13.74 6.14
CA LEU A 128 9.36 12.51 6.76
C LEU A 128 10.74 12.70 7.43
N THR A 129 11.63 13.44 6.77
CA THR A 129 12.97 13.77 7.25
C THR A 129 12.92 14.58 8.54
N ASP A 130 12.12 15.65 8.61
CA ASP A 130 11.96 16.46 9.82
C ASP A 130 11.34 15.66 10.97
N THR A 131 10.43 14.76 10.63
CA THR A 131 9.73 13.93 11.61
C THR A 131 10.69 12.94 12.27
N ILE A 132 11.51 12.24 11.49
CA ILE A 132 12.56 11.35 12.02
C ILE A 132 13.61 12.16 12.78
N GLY A 133 13.94 13.36 12.30
CA GLY A 133 14.90 14.26 12.93
C GLY A 133 14.52 14.67 14.36
N ARG A 134 13.22 14.70 14.68
CA ARG A 134 12.68 14.99 16.02
C ARG A 134 12.49 13.75 16.89
N MET A 135 12.26 12.59 16.28
CA MET A 135 11.89 11.36 17.00
C MET A 135 13.09 10.46 17.34
N ALA A 136 14.12 10.44 16.49
CA ALA A 136 15.30 9.60 16.66
C ALA A 136 16.51 10.44 17.12
N ASN A 137 17.47 9.79 17.77
CA ASN A 137 18.69 10.43 18.28
C ASN A 137 19.96 9.67 17.88
N GLY A 138 21.09 10.38 17.88
CA GLY A 138 22.43 9.83 17.63
C GLY A 138 22.56 9.09 16.30
N ASN A 139 23.46 8.10 16.27
CA ASN A 139 23.80 7.35 15.06
C ASN A 139 22.60 6.66 14.40
N PHE A 140 21.57 6.30 15.17
CA PHE A 140 20.35 5.71 14.63
C PHE A 140 19.57 6.71 13.76
N LYS A 141 19.44 7.96 14.22
CA LYS A 141 18.86 9.04 13.42
C LYS A 141 19.66 9.26 12.14
N ASP A 142 20.98 9.40 12.27
CA ASP A 142 21.85 9.69 11.11
C ASP A 142 21.80 8.57 10.08
N PHE A 143 21.73 7.30 10.53
CA PHE A 143 21.54 6.15 9.68
C PHE A 143 20.22 6.21 8.90
N LEU A 144 19.09 6.44 9.58
CA LEU A 144 17.79 6.54 8.91
C LEU A 144 17.72 7.69 7.90
N LEU A 145 18.24 8.87 8.27
CA LEU A 145 18.27 10.04 7.38
C LEU A 145 19.17 9.80 6.17
N THR A 146 20.31 9.10 6.35
CA THR A 146 21.20 8.72 5.25
C THR A 146 20.49 7.81 4.25
N LEU A 147 19.73 6.82 4.72
CA LEU A 147 18.94 5.94 3.86
C LEU A 147 17.86 6.69 3.08
N LEU A 148 17.19 7.64 3.72
CA LEU A 148 16.21 8.49 3.05
C LEU A 148 16.83 9.38 1.97
N ALA A 149 18.03 9.92 2.23
CA ALA A 149 18.76 10.73 1.26
C ALA A 149 19.29 9.89 0.09
N ARG A 150 19.78 8.67 0.35
CA ARG A 150 20.35 7.76 -0.64
C ARG A 150 19.31 7.16 -1.59
N GLY A 151 18.08 6.94 -1.13
CA GLY A 151 16.96 6.55 -2.01
C GLY A 151 16.62 7.58 -3.10
N GLY A 152 17.38 8.68 -3.14
CA GLY A 152 17.59 9.77 -4.11
C GLY A 152 18.14 9.39 -5.49
#